data_AF-A0AAD9J7C4-F1
#
_entry.id   AF-A0AAD9J7C4-F1
#
_cell.length_a   1.000
_cell.length_b   1.000
_cell.length_c   1.000
_cell.angle_alpha   90.00
_cell.angle_beta   90.00
_cell.angle_gamma   90.00
#
_symmetry.space_group_name_H-M   'P 1'
#
loop_
_entity.id
_entity.type
_entity.pdbx_description
1 polymer ?
#
loop_
_entity_poly.entity_id
_entity_poly.type
_entity_poly.pdbx_seq_one_letter_code
_entity_poly.pdbx_strand_id
1 'polypeptide(L)'
;MPIPTDVAAIQGYMGTVNYLSHFISSLSEVAAPLRKLTHKDCHWPWTDAHDQDITQIKEIILHDPVLRYYDPQLELTLQSDAS
;
A
#
# COMPACT_ATOMS: atom_id res chain seq x y z
N MET A 1 7.16 -7.67 -1.48
CA MET A 1 6.15 -7.47 -2.56
C MET A 1 6.88 -7.27 -3.87
N PRO A 2 6.57 -8.07 -4.91
CA PRO A 2 7.13 -7.88 -6.26
C PRO A 2 6.67 -6.54 -6.85
N ILE A 3 7.40 -6.04 -7.84
CA ILE A 3 7.01 -4.83 -8.58
C ILE A 3 5.74 -5.17 -9.39
N PRO A 4 4.66 -4.39 -9.27
CA PRO A 4 3.43 -4.62 -10.04
C PRO A 4 3.70 -4.51 -11.54
N THR A 5 3.35 -5.54 -12.29
CA THR A 5 3.53 -5.58 -13.75
C THR A 5 2.23 -5.33 -14.53
N ASP A 6 1.09 -5.34 -13.85
CA ASP A 6 -0.23 -5.14 -14.44
C ASP A 6 -1.20 -4.44 -13.47
N VAL A 7 -2.38 -4.08 -14.01
CA VAL A 7 -3.45 -3.40 -13.27
C VAL A 7 -3.96 -4.24 -12.09
N ALA A 8 -4.00 -5.57 -12.22
CA ALA A 8 -4.49 -6.44 -11.15
C ALA A 8 -3.49 -6.48 -9.97
N ALA A 9 -2.20 -6.54 -10.26
CA ALA A 9 -1.12 -6.54 -9.28
C ALA A 9 -1.08 -5.21 -8.50
N ILE A 10 -1.25 -4.06 -9.18
CA ILE A 10 -1.28 -2.77 -8.48
C ILE A 10 -2.57 -2.61 -7.66
N GLN A 11 -3.71 -3.13 -8.13
CA GLN A 11 -4.96 -3.14 -7.35
C GLN A 11 -4.81 -3.99 -6.08
N GLY A 12 -4.20 -5.18 -6.18
CA GLY A 12 -3.88 -6.02 -5.03
C GLY A 12 -2.95 -5.31 -4.03
N TYR A 13 -1.86 -4.72 -4.54
CA TYR A 13 -0.94 -3.91 -3.74
C TYR A 13 -1.65 -2.75 -3.03
N MET A 14 -2.45 -1.97 -3.77
CA MET A 14 -3.22 -0.87 -3.21
C MET A 14 -4.25 -1.35 -2.18
N GLY A 15 -4.82 -2.55 -2.32
CA GLY A 15 -5.69 -3.15 -1.31
C GLY A 15 -4.96 -3.32 0.03
N THR A 16 -3.76 -3.89 0.00
CA THR A 16 -2.93 -4.05 1.22
C THR A 16 -2.50 -2.70 1.79
N VAL A 17 -2.09 -1.76 0.94
CA VAL A 17 -1.70 -0.41 1.37
C VAL A 17 -2.89 0.33 1.98
N ASN A 18 -4.10 0.18 1.42
CA ASN A 18 -5.30 0.81 1.94
C ASN A 18 -5.70 0.25 3.31
N TYR A 19 -5.47 -1.03 3.57
CA TYR A 19 -5.64 -1.60 4.92
C TYR A 19 -4.77 -0.88 5.97
N LEU A 20 -3.55 -0.49 5.59
CA LEU A 20 -2.62 0.23 6.46
C LEU A 20 -2.89 1.74 6.53
N SER A 21 -3.76 2.28 5.67
CA SER A 21 -4.03 3.73 5.60
C SER A 21 -4.54 4.34 6.90
N HIS A 22 -5.23 3.56 7.74
CA HIS A 22 -5.69 4.01 9.06
C HIS A 22 -4.54 4.38 10.02
N PHE A 23 -3.34 3.85 9.77
CA PHE A 23 -2.15 4.09 10.58
C PHE A 23 -1.20 5.12 9.96
N ILE A 24 -1.47 5.57 8.73
CA ILE A 24 -0.55 6.39 7.94
C ILE A 24 -1.27 7.60 7.35
N SER A 25 -0.98 8.78 7.88
CA SER A 25 -1.72 10.01 7.53
C SER A 25 -1.41 10.54 6.12
N SER A 26 -0.19 10.31 5.60
CA SER A 26 0.28 10.84 4.30
C SER A 26 0.12 9.87 3.12
N LEU A 27 -0.44 8.69 3.36
CA LEU A 27 -0.47 7.61 2.36
C LEU A 27 -1.30 7.96 1.12
N SER A 28 -2.35 8.76 1.30
CA SER A 28 -3.26 9.14 0.22
C SER A 28 -2.57 9.98 -0.86
N GLU A 29 -1.66 10.87 -0.48
CA GLU A 29 -0.92 11.74 -1.40
C GLU A 29 0.10 10.92 -2.21
N VAL A 30 0.88 10.07 -1.54
CA VAL A 30 1.91 9.23 -2.18
C VAL A 30 1.28 8.15 -3.08
N ALA A 31 0.11 7.61 -2.70
CA ALA A 31 -0.59 6.62 -3.51
C ALA A 31 -1.45 7.22 -4.64
N ALA A 32 -1.57 8.55 -4.74
CA ALA A 32 -2.34 9.22 -5.80
C ALA A 32 -1.84 8.89 -7.24
N PRO A 33 -0.53 8.94 -7.55
CA PRO A 33 -0.02 8.50 -8.86
C PRO A 33 -0.34 7.03 -9.16
N LEU A 34 -0.20 6.13 -8.19
CA LEU A 34 -0.52 4.71 -8.35
C LEU A 34 -2.03 4.49 -8.59
N ARG A 35 -2.91 5.28 -7.98
CA ARG A 35 -4.37 5.24 -8.27
C ARG A 35 -4.68 5.55 -9.72
N LYS A 36 -3.95 6.47 -10.35
CA LYS A 36 -4.17 6.81 -11.77
C LYS A 36 -3.86 5.64 -12.71
N LEU A 37 -2.98 4.72 -12.31
CA LEU A 37 -2.69 3.49 -13.06
C LEU A 37 -3.87 2.50 -13.09
N THR A 38 -4.84 2.65 -12.19
CA THR A 38 -6.02 1.77 -12.09
C THR A 38 -7.24 2.26 -12.88
N HIS A 39 -7.15 3.44 -13.51
CA HIS A 39 -8.23 3.98 -14.33
C HIS A 39 -8.39 3.20 -15.64
N LYS A 40 -9.63 2.89 -16.01
CA LYS A 40 -9.98 2.06 -17.19
C LYS A 40 -9.47 2.62 -18.52
N ASP A 41 -9.27 3.92 -18.62
CA ASP A 41 -8.84 4.60 -19.86
C ASP A 41 -7.34 4.95 -19.86
N CYS A 42 -6.58 4.50 -18.85
CA CYS A 42 -5.15 4.75 -18.75
C CYS A 42 -4.38 3.62 -19.45
N HIS A 43 -3.67 3.94 -20.54
CA HIS A 43 -2.62 3.05 -21.05
C HIS A 43 -1.56 2.92 -19.98
N TRP A 44 -1.25 1.69 -19.52
CA TRP A 44 -0.28 1.41 -18.47
C TRP A 44 1.08 2.11 -18.71
N PRO A 45 1.32 3.29 -18.12
CA PRO A 45 2.51 4.08 -18.36
C PRO A 45 3.41 3.92 -17.14
N TRP A 46 3.86 2.69 -16.87
CA TRP A 46 4.81 2.48 -15.78
C TRP A 46 6.10 3.26 -16.07
N THR A 47 6.59 3.98 -15.08
CA THR A 47 7.77 4.83 -15.17
C THR A 47 8.53 4.75 -13.86
N ASP A 48 9.79 5.17 -13.87
CA ASP A 48 10.67 5.20 -12.69
C ASP A 48 10.06 5.99 -11.51
N ALA A 49 9.18 6.96 -11.78
CA ALA A 49 8.45 7.68 -10.73
C ALA A 49 7.53 6.75 -9.93
N HIS A 50 6.88 5.78 -10.57
CA HIS A 50 6.02 4.82 -9.89
C HIS A 50 6.82 3.86 -9.00
N ASP A 51 8.06 3.53 -9.38
CA ASP A 51 8.97 2.76 -8.53
C ASP A 51 9.41 3.56 -7.30
N GLN A 52 9.62 4.87 -7.44
CA GLN A 52 9.89 5.77 -6.32
C GLN A 52 8.68 5.85 -5.38
N ASP A 53 7.46 5.97 -5.91
CA ASP A 53 6.23 6.01 -5.10
C ASP A 53 6.05 4.73 -4.29
N ILE A 54 6.29 3.54 -4.88
CA ILE A 54 6.23 2.27 -4.15
C ILE A 54 7.31 2.18 -3.07
N THR A 55 8.51 2.68 -3.36
CA THR A 55 9.61 2.69 -2.40
C THR A 55 9.27 3.61 -1.21
N GLN A 56 8.75 4.80 -1.50
CA GLN A 56 8.32 5.76 -0.49
C GLN A 56 7.18 5.21 0.38
N ILE A 57 6.18 4.54 -0.21
CA ILE A 57 5.11 3.88 0.56
C ILE A 57 5.69 2.83 1.52
N LYS A 58 6.65 2.01 1.06
CA LYS A 58 7.31 1.02 1.93
C LYS A 58 8.06 1.70 3.07
N GLU A 59 8.78 2.78 2.80
CA GLU A 59 9.48 3.54 3.84
C GLU A 59 8.52 4.12 4.86
N ILE A 60 7.40 4.69 4.42
CA ILE A 60 6.39 5.23 5.34
C ILE A 60 5.81 4.11 6.22
N ILE A 61 5.44 2.96 5.64
CA ILE A 61 4.94 1.81 6.41
C ILE A 61 5.96 1.34 7.47
N LEU A 62 7.26 1.41 7.16
CA LEU A 62 8.33 1.00 8.07
C LEU A 62 8.60 2.01 9.19
N HIS A 63 8.34 3.30 8.98
CA HIS A 63 8.69 4.37 9.93
C HIS A 63 7.50 4.94 10.72
N ASP A 64 6.29 4.96 10.15
CA ASP A 64 5.08 5.35 10.89
C ASP A 64 4.74 4.27 11.94
N PRO A 65 4.08 4.59 13.07
CA PRO A 65 3.79 3.65 14.15
C PRO A 65 2.62 2.73 13.79
N VAL A 66 2.67 2.10 12.61
CA VAL A 66 1.83 0.96 12.24
C VAL A 66 2.10 -0.21 13.20
N LEU A 67 3.35 -0.35 13.65
CA LEU A 67 3.78 -1.38 14.59
C LEU A 67 3.84 -0.83 16.01
N ARG A 68 2.90 -1.26 16.85
CA ARG A 68 2.89 -1.02 18.29
C ARG A 68 3.38 -2.28 19.04
N TYR A 69 4.03 -2.09 20.18
CA TYR A 69 4.27 -3.19 21.11
C TYR A 69 2.96 -3.88 21.51
N TYR A 70 2.99 -5.21 21.59
CA TYR A 70 1.86 -6.00 22.04
C TYR A 70 1.43 -5.60 23.46
N ASP A 71 0.14 -5.37 23.65
CA ASP A 71 -0.47 -5.02 24.93
C ASP A 71 -1.60 -6.02 25.24
N PRO A 72 -1.44 -6.91 26.23
CA PRO A 72 -2.44 -7.92 26.56
C PRO A 72 -3.74 -7.35 27.14
N GLN A 73 -3.80 -6.04 27.45
CA GLN A 73 -5.03 -5.38 27.92
C GLN A 73 -5.91 -4.85 26.78
N LEU A 74 -5.40 -4.81 25.55
CA LEU A 74 -6.16 -4.37 24.38
C LEU A 74 -6.79 -5.56 23.65
N GLU A 75 -7.87 -5.28 22.93
CA GLU A 75 -8.52 -6.27 22.06
C GLU A 75 -7.58 -6.67 20.91
N LEU A 76 -7.37 -7.98 20.74
CA LEU A 76 -6.50 -8.54 19.71
C LEU A 76 -7.35 -9.09 18.56
N THR A 77 -7.11 -8.61 17.35
CA THR A 77 -7.70 -9.14 16.12
C THR A 77 -6.64 -9.87 15.28
N LEU A 78 -6.88 -11.14 14.96
CA LEU A 78 -6.05 -11.92 14.04
C LEU A 78 -6.76 -12.03 12.69
N GLN A 79 -6.08 -11.66 11.61
CA GLN A 79 -6.53 -11.87 10.25
C GLN A 79 -5.61 -12.87 9.55
N SER A 80 -6.19 -13.88 8.92
CA SER A 80 -5.48 -14.93 8.17
C SER A 80 -6.15 -15.11 6.83
N ASP A 81 -5.35 -15.30 5.77
CA ASP A 81 -5.80 -15.64 4.43
C ASP A 81 -5.09 -16.92 3.97
N ALA A 82 -5.75 -17.75 3.16
CA ALA A 82 -5.22 -19.02 2.66
C ALA A 82 -5.60 -19.22 1.19
N SER A 83 -4.60 -19.53 0.35
CA SER A 83 -4.71 -19.77 -1.10
C SER A 83 -5.02 -21.22 -1.45
#